data_AF-A0A836X640-F1
#
_entry.id   AF-A0A836X640-F1
#
_cell.length_a   1.000
_cell.length_b   1.000
_cell.length_c   1.000
_cell.angle_alpha   90.00
_cell.angle_beta   90.00
_cell.angle_gamma   90.00
#
_symmetry.space_group_name_H-M   'P 1'
#
loop_
_entity.id
_entity.type
_entity.pdbx_description
1 polymer ?
#
loop_
_entity_poly.entity_id
_entity_poly.type
_entity_poly.pdbx_seq_one_letter_code
_entity_poly.pdbx_strand_id
1 'polypeptide(L)'
;MSKSFLYSILFISICFSPLSNSSGTMSEKQIENVKKTEIENEDQRQRISITAGLLAAYEFAAKKLINNLENESSTSKAISKQAEVLLVLSEDIIASARFRLPQCDEYLTKTLALKDSLNDMSHETLEKDYHHDAALPKAPSECYHTKDLFVHPATVIILTRDDPSLNNATKSSINAEITEVLGHTELVRQLVIY
;
A
#
# COMPACT_ATOMS: atom_id res chain seq x y z
N MET A 1 -64.81 -0.72 -23.53
CA MET A 1 -64.15 -1.46 -22.43
C MET A 1 -62.70 -1.02 -22.36
N SER A 2 -62.29 -0.60 -21.17
CA SER A 2 -61.02 0.03 -20.79
C SER A 2 -59.79 -0.81 -21.14
N LYS A 3 -58.66 -0.15 -21.45
CA LYS A 3 -57.34 -0.40 -20.85
C LYS A 3 -56.36 0.73 -21.20
N SER A 4 -56.02 1.52 -20.19
CA SER A 4 -54.90 2.47 -20.20
C SER A 4 -53.56 1.72 -20.29
N PHE A 5 -52.67 2.17 -21.17
CA PHE A 5 -51.25 1.79 -21.15
C PHE A 5 -50.53 2.69 -20.14
N LEU A 6 -50.18 2.12 -18.98
CA LEU A 6 -49.24 2.71 -18.04
C LEU A 6 -47.84 2.24 -18.40
N TYR A 7 -47.01 3.15 -18.92
CA TYR A 7 -45.56 2.96 -19.00
C TYR A 7 -44.97 3.13 -17.60
N SER A 8 -44.55 2.03 -16.98
CA SER A 8 -43.66 2.08 -15.82
C SER A 8 -42.21 2.25 -16.31
N ILE A 9 -41.69 3.47 -16.17
CA ILE A 9 -40.26 3.75 -16.28
C ILE A 9 -39.61 3.22 -15.00
N LEU A 10 -38.90 2.10 -15.11
CA LEU A 10 -38.06 1.57 -14.05
C LEU A 10 -36.80 2.44 -13.97
N PHE A 11 -36.81 3.44 -13.09
CA PHE A 11 -35.59 4.15 -12.67
C PHE A 11 -34.75 3.17 -11.85
N ILE A 12 -33.74 2.57 -12.48
CA ILE A 12 -32.66 1.88 -11.78
C ILE A 12 -31.80 2.99 -11.16
N SER A 13 -32.07 3.29 -9.88
CA SER A 13 -31.16 4.05 -9.04
C SER A 13 -29.84 3.28 -8.96
N ILE A 14 -28.84 3.74 -9.71
CA ILE A 14 -27.45 3.40 -9.45
C ILE A 14 -27.12 4.03 -8.10
N CYS A 15 -27.11 3.22 -7.05
CA CYS A 15 -26.53 3.59 -5.78
C CYS A 15 -25.06 3.91 -6.01
N PHE A 16 -24.73 5.19 -6.03
CA PHE A 16 -23.36 5.65 -5.77
C PHE A 16 -23.04 5.26 -4.33
N SER A 17 -22.31 4.16 -4.16
CA SER A 17 -21.57 3.91 -2.93
C SER A 17 -20.64 5.10 -2.69
N PRO A 18 -20.55 5.64 -1.46
CA PRO A 18 -19.55 6.65 -1.16
C PRO A 18 -18.15 6.06 -1.44
N LEU A 19 -17.29 6.87 -2.05
CA LEU A 19 -15.91 6.55 -2.38
C LEU A 19 -15.25 5.73 -1.27
N SER A 20 -14.85 4.51 -1.62
CA SER A 20 -13.78 3.81 -0.93
C SER A 20 -12.57 4.75 -0.87
N ASN A 21 -11.98 4.97 0.30
CA ASN A 21 -10.68 5.64 0.42
C ASN A 21 -9.58 4.70 -0.09
N SER A 22 -9.58 4.35 -1.38
CA SER A 22 -8.37 3.80 -2.00
C SER A 22 -7.35 4.94 -2.08
N SER A 23 -6.10 4.61 -1.82
CA SER A 23 -4.96 5.53 -1.75
C SER A 23 -4.94 6.53 -2.91
N GLY A 24 -5.47 7.73 -2.69
CA GLY A 24 -5.65 8.76 -3.71
C GLY A 24 -4.34 9.50 -3.98
N THR A 25 -4.16 10.03 -5.19
CA THR A 25 -3.04 10.93 -5.46
C THR A 25 -3.13 12.19 -4.60
N MET A 26 -2.00 12.68 -4.07
CA MET A 26 -1.93 13.97 -3.39
C MET A 26 -1.41 15.06 -4.34
N SER A 27 -2.06 16.23 -4.33
CA SER A 27 -1.51 17.42 -5.00
C SER A 27 -0.33 18.00 -4.22
N GLU A 28 0.56 18.74 -4.90
CA GLU A 28 1.69 19.44 -4.27
C GLU A 28 1.24 20.29 -3.07
N LYS A 29 0.15 21.05 -3.24
CA LYS A 29 -0.42 21.86 -2.16
C LYS A 29 -0.89 21.03 -0.97
N GLN A 30 -1.42 19.83 -1.20
CA GLN A 30 -1.80 18.95 -0.08
C GLN A 30 -0.55 18.49 0.67
N ILE A 31 0.52 18.14 -0.05
CA ILE A 31 1.79 17.66 0.53
C ILE A 31 2.47 18.78 1.34
N GLU A 32 2.50 20.01 0.84
CA GLU A 32 3.08 21.17 1.54
C GLU A 32 2.35 21.50 2.85
N ASN A 33 1.05 21.24 2.91
CA ASN A 33 0.24 21.52 4.11
C ASN A 33 0.24 20.38 5.13
N VAL A 34 0.89 19.24 4.84
CA VAL A 34 1.04 18.17 5.81
C VAL A 34 1.90 18.65 6.97
N LYS A 35 1.39 18.48 8.19
CA LYS A 35 2.16 18.76 9.40
C LYS A 35 3.28 17.73 9.52
N LYS A 36 4.53 18.21 9.62
CA LYS A 36 5.72 17.38 9.77
C LYS A 36 6.53 17.80 11.01
N THR A 37 7.24 16.86 11.62
CA THR A 37 8.18 17.13 12.72
C THR A 37 9.44 17.79 12.17
N GLU A 38 9.76 19.01 12.60
CA GLU A 38 10.97 19.72 12.17
C GLU A 38 12.26 18.97 12.51
N ILE A 39 13.28 19.15 11.67
CA ILE A 39 14.58 18.50 11.83
C ILE A 39 15.54 19.50 12.48
N GLU A 40 15.80 19.31 13.77
CA GLU A 40 16.51 20.27 14.62
C GLU A 40 17.97 19.87 14.87
N ASN A 41 18.29 18.57 14.87
CA ASN A 41 19.63 18.06 15.23
C ASN A 41 20.22 17.05 14.21
N GLU A 42 21.50 16.73 14.39
CA GLU A 42 22.24 15.83 13.49
C GLU A 42 21.68 14.41 13.51
N ASP A 43 21.25 13.89 14.65
CA ASP A 43 20.68 12.53 14.74
C ASP A 43 19.39 12.42 13.92
N GLN A 44 18.55 13.46 13.95
CA GLN A 44 17.36 13.56 13.12
C GLN A 44 17.72 13.69 11.63
N ARG A 45 18.72 14.51 11.27
CA ARG A 45 19.22 14.60 9.88
C ARG A 45 19.73 13.26 9.38
N GLN A 46 20.48 12.54 10.21
CA GLN A 46 21.00 11.21 9.90
C GLN A 46 19.86 10.21 9.69
N ARG A 47 18.83 10.21 10.55
CA ARG A 47 17.63 9.38 10.37
C ARG A 47 16.96 9.64 9.02
N ILE A 48 16.78 10.91 8.63
CA ILE A 48 16.20 11.25 7.33
C ILE A 48 17.09 10.77 6.17
N SER A 49 18.40 10.96 6.26
CA SER A 49 19.35 10.47 5.25
C SER A 49 19.32 8.94 5.11
N ILE A 50 19.22 8.20 6.21
CA ILE A 50 19.05 6.74 6.20
C ILE A 50 17.74 6.37 5.52
N THR A 51 16.65 7.07 5.85
CA THR A 51 15.32 6.84 5.26
C THR A 51 15.33 7.05 3.74
N ALA A 52 16.03 8.07 3.24
CA ALA A 52 16.20 8.28 1.81
C ALA A 52 16.90 7.09 1.12
N GLY A 53 17.94 6.54 1.78
CA GLY A 53 18.61 5.32 1.33
C GLY A 53 17.70 4.08 1.35
N LEU A 54 16.87 3.93 2.39
CA LEU A 54 15.89 2.85 2.48
C LEU A 54 14.83 2.92 1.38
N LEU A 55 14.29 4.11 1.09
CA LEU A 55 13.34 4.32 -0.01
C LEU A 55 13.96 3.99 -1.37
N ALA A 56 15.23 4.35 -1.60
CA ALA A 56 15.94 3.97 -2.82
C ALA A 56 16.15 2.44 -2.92
N ALA A 57 16.49 1.78 -1.81
CA ALA A 57 16.62 0.34 -1.74
C ALA A 57 15.28 -0.37 -1.98
N TYR A 58 14.19 0.17 -1.43
CA TYR A 58 12.83 -0.31 -1.62
C TYR A 58 12.44 -0.24 -3.10
N GLU A 59 12.62 0.93 -3.73
CA GLU A 59 12.33 1.14 -5.15
C GLU A 59 13.12 0.18 -6.06
N PHE A 60 14.41 -0.02 -5.75
CA PHE A 60 15.26 -0.97 -6.48
C PHE A 60 14.76 -2.42 -6.32
N ALA A 61 14.43 -2.83 -5.09
CA ALA A 61 13.93 -4.17 -4.81
C ALA A 61 12.58 -4.44 -5.49
N ALA A 62 11.69 -3.44 -5.54
CA ALA A 62 10.39 -3.52 -6.19
C ALA A 62 10.53 -3.69 -7.70
N LYS A 63 11.37 -2.88 -8.35
CA LYS A 63 11.68 -3.03 -9.79
C LYS A 63 12.32 -4.38 -10.09
N LYS A 64 13.21 -4.86 -9.21
CA LYS A 64 13.82 -6.20 -9.33
C LYS A 64 12.77 -7.31 -9.25
N LEU A 65 11.77 -7.18 -8.38
CA LEU A 65 10.67 -8.14 -8.27
C LEU A 65 9.87 -8.21 -9.58
N ILE A 66 9.46 -7.07 -10.13
CA ILE A 66 8.76 -7.01 -11.43
C ILE A 66 9.58 -7.71 -12.53
N ASN A 67 10.86 -7.36 -12.67
CA ASN A 67 11.72 -7.97 -13.69
C ASN A 67 11.85 -9.49 -13.52
N ASN A 68 11.90 -9.97 -12.27
CA ASN A 68 11.94 -11.40 -12.01
C ASN A 68 10.60 -12.08 -12.26
N LEU A 69 9.47 -11.39 -12.08
CA LEU A 69 8.14 -11.95 -12.36
C LEU A 69 7.94 -12.27 -13.85
N GLU A 70 8.57 -11.48 -14.73
CA GLU A 70 8.60 -11.69 -16.19
C GLU A 70 9.46 -12.88 -16.62
N ASN A 71 10.38 -13.34 -15.75
CA ASN A 71 11.21 -14.50 -16.03
C ASN A 71 10.42 -15.80 -15.80
N GLU A 72 10.26 -16.61 -16.85
CA GLU A 72 9.53 -17.88 -16.80
C GLU A 72 10.12 -18.90 -15.82
N SER A 73 11.41 -18.78 -15.47
CA SER A 73 12.08 -19.65 -14.48
C SER A 73 11.88 -19.23 -13.02
N SER A 74 11.24 -18.09 -12.77
CA SER A 74 10.98 -17.62 -11.41
C SER A 74 9.95 -18.47 -10.70
N THR A 75 10.25 -18.83 -9.45
CA THR A 75 9.35 -19.59 -8.59
C THR A 75 8.57 -18.67 -7.65
N SER A 76 7.38 -19.09 -7.23
CA SER A 76 6.59 -18.41 -6.19
C SER A 76 7.41 -18.14 -4.93
N LYS A 77 8.22 -19.10 -4.48
CA LYS A 77 9.16 -18.93 -3.36
C LYS A 77 10.17 -17.80 -3.59
N ALA A 78 10.71 -17.67 -4.80
CA ALA A 78 11.66 -16.61 -5.13
C ALA A 78 11.01 -15.22 -5.18
N ILE A 79 9.75 -15.15 -5.64
CA ILE A 79 8.96 -13.91 -5.64
C ILE A 79 8.55 -13.52 -4.21
N SER A 80 8.02 -14.47 -3.42
CA SER A 80 7.70 -14.28 -2.00
C SER A 80 8.91 -13.77 -1.22
N LYS A 81 10.10 -14.35 -1.44
CA LYS A 81 11.33 -13.90 -0.78
C LYS A 81 11.69 -12.44 -1.10
N GLN A 82 11.40 -11.98 -2.32
CA GLN A 82 11.62 -10.59 -2.71
C GLN A 82 10.57 -9.66 -2.09
N ALA A 83 9.31 -10.10 -2.00
CA ALA A 83 8.27 -9.37 -1.27
C ALA A 83 8.58 -9.26 0.23
N GLU A 84 9.13 -10.30 0.86
CA GLU A 84 9.62 -10.23 2.25
C GLU A 84 10.72 -9.17 2.45
N VAL A 85 11.61 -8.98 1.47
CA VAL A 85 12.62 -7.92 1.52
C VAL A 85 11.96 -6.54 1.50
N LEU A 86 10.95 -6.34 0.65
CA LEU A 86 10.17 -5.11 0.63
C LEU A 86 9.44 -4.89 1.96
N LEU A 87 8.86 -5.94 2.55
CA LEU A 87 8.19 -5.88 3.84
C LEU A 87 9.14 -5.39 4.94
N VAL A 88 10.34 -5.97 5.03
CA VAL A 88 11.36 -5.55 6.02
C VAL A 88 11.76 -4.08 5.80
N LEU A 89 12.02 -3.67 4.56
CA LEU A 89 12.34 -2.28 4.24
C LEU A 89 11.20 -1.33 4.63
N SER A 90 9.95 -1.75 4.41
CA SER A 90 8.77 -0.96 4.77
C SER A 90 8.63 -0.76 6.28
N GLU A 91 9.02 -1.73 7.11
CA GLU A 91 9.02 -1.60 8.58
C GLU A 91 9.96 -0.47 9.03
N ASP A 92 11.17 -0.41 8.47
CA ASP A 92 12.16 0.63 8.79
C ASP A 92 11.73 2.01 8.27
N ILE A 93 11.11 2.06 7.09
CA ILE A 93 10.54 3.29 6.52
C ILE A 93 9.37 3.77 7.38
N ILE A 94 8.47 2.88 7.79
CA ILE A 94 7.34 3.20 8.69
C ILE A 94 7.87 3.78 10.01
N ALA A 95 8.91 3.20 10.61
CA ALA A 95 9.49 3.74 11.83
C ALA A 95 9.95 5.20 11.68
N SER A 96 10.48 5.57 10.52
CA SER A 96 10.90 6.94 10.22
C SER A 96 9.73 7.86 9.86
N ALA A 97 8.73 7.34 9.14
CA ALA A 97 7.50 8.06 8.85
C ALA A 97 6.72 8.42 10.11
N ARG A 98 6.62 7.49 11.09
CA ARG A 98 5.99 7.75 12.40
C ARG A 98 6.65 8.90 13.16
N PHE A 99 7.97 9.06 13.01
CA PHE A 99 8.70 10.21 13.58
C PHE A 99 8.38 11.52 12.85
N ARG A 100 8.43 11.50 11.50
CA ARG A 100 8.22 12.71 10.69
C ARG A 100 6.76 13.15 10.63
N LEU A 101 5.82 12.20 10.75
CA LEU A 101 4.37 12.37 10.68
C LEU A 101 3.69 11.82 11.95
N PRO A 102 3.81 12.49 13.11
CA PRO A 102 3.26 11.97 14.37
C PRO A 102 1.74 11.71 14.32
N GLN A 103 1.00 12.42 13.46
CA GLN A 103 -0.43 12.18 13.22
C GLN A 103 -0.73 10.80 12.63
N CYS A 104 0.26 10.12 12.05
CA CYS A 104 0.13 8.78 11.48
C CYS A 104 0.58 7.67 12.44
N ASP A 105 1.06 8.00 13.65
CA ASP A 105 1.72 7.02 14.53
C ASP A 105 0.82 5.84 14.92
N GLU A 106 -0.39 6.12 15.38
CA GLU A 106 -1.36 5.08 15.77
C GLU A 106 -1.73 4.19 14.57
N TYR A 107 -2.01 4.82 13.43
CA TYR A 107 -2.38 4.15 12.19
C TYR A 107 -1.29 3.20 11.71
N LEU A 108 -0.07 3.70 11.57
CA LEU A 108 1.06 2.91 11.07
C LEU A 108 1.52 1.84 12.07
N THR A 109 1.37 2.09 13.38
CA THR A 109 1.62 1.05 14.40
C THR A 109 0.64 -0.11 14.24
N LYS A 110 -0.64 0.17 13.97
CA LYS A 110 -1.64 -0.88 13.71
C LYS A 110 -1.40 -1.61 12.41
N THR A 111 -0.91 -0.94 11.37
CA THR A 111 -0.48 -1.58 10.12
C THR A 111 0.60 -2.63 10.38
N LEU A 112 1.63 -2.32 11.18
CA LEU A 112 2.74 -3.26 11.44
C LEU A 112 2.30 -4.57 12.11
N ALA A 113 1.19 -4.56 12.87
CA ALA A 113 0.64 -5.76 13.50
C ALA A 113 0.13 -6.80 12.47
N LEU A 114 -0.10 -6.39 11.22
CA LEU A 114 -0.46 -7.29 10.11
C LEU A 114 0.56 -8.43 9.94
N LYS A 115 1.85 -8.14 10.14
CA LYS A 115 2.96 -9.10 9.95
C LYS A 115 2.72 -10.44 10.61
N ASP A 116 2.19 -10.40 11.84
CA ASP A 116 2.00 -11.59 12.69
C ASP A 116 0.86 -12.49 12.20
N SER A 117 0.04 -12.01 11.25
CA SER A 117 -1.14 -12.72 10.74
C SER A 117 -1.04 -13.15 9.27
N LEU A 118 0.02 -12.74 8.55
CA LEU A 118 0.13 -12.95 7.10
C LEU A 118 0.06 -14.43 6.68
N ASN A 119 0.58 -15.34 7.51
CA ASN A 119 0.59 -16.76 7.19
C ASN A 119 -0.82 -17.36 7.10
N ASP A 120 -1.77 -16.86 7.88
CA ASP A 120 -3.12 -17.42 8.01
C ASP A 120 -4.20 -16.51 7.41
N MET A 121 -3.86 -15.27 7.07
CA MET A 121 -4.78 -14.29 6.48
C MET A 121 -5.15 -14.64 5.03
N SER A 122 -6.43 -14.55 4.68
CA SER A 122 -6.88 -14.66 3.29
C SER A 122 -6.64 -13.36 2.51
N HIS A 123 -6.49 -13.47 1.19
CA HIS A 123 -6.38 -12.29 0.32
C HIS A 123 -7.57 -11.33 0.51
N GLU A 124 -8.80 -11.83 0.51
CA GLU A 124 -10.00 -11.01 0.74
C GLU A 124 -9.98 -10.25 2.08
N THR A 125 -9.47 -10.89 3.14
CA THR A 125 -9.35 -10.25 4.45
C THR A 125 -8.34 -9.13 4.40
N LEU A 126 -7.16 -9.36 3.81
CA LEU A 126 -6.14 -8.33 3.63
C LEU A 126 -6.70 -7.13 2.85
N GLU A 127 -7.38 -7.38 1.73
CA GLU A 127 -8.00 -6.35 0.90
C GLU A 127 -8.98 -5.49 1.71
N LYS A 128 -9.92 -6.13 2.40
CA LYS A 128 -10.96 -5.41 3.13
C LYS A 128 -10.40 -4.68 4.36
N ASP A 129 -9.54 -5.35 5.13
CA ASP A 129 -9.10 -4.87 6.45
C ASP A 129 -7.94 -3.89 6.38
N TYR A 130 -7.05 -4.02 5.39
CA TYR A 130 -5.80 -3.27 5.31
C TYR A 130 -5.65 -2.44 4.03
N HIS A 131 -6.14 -2.88 2.86
CA HIS A 131 -6.20 -1.99 1.70
C HIS A 131 -7.32 -0.96 1.83
N HIS A 132 -8.49 -1.40 2.31
CA HIS A 132 -9.68 -0.57 2.52
C HIS A 132 -9.92 -0.16 3.98
N ASP A 133 -8.92 -0.37 4.84
CA ASP A 133 -8.85 0.15 6.21
C ASP A 133 -9.94 -0.30 7.18
N ALA A 134 -10.69 -1.39 6.91
CA ALA A 134 -11.77 -1.81 7.82
C ALA A 134 -11.28 -2.22 9.22
N ALA A 135 -10.00 -2.62 9.37
CA ALA A 135 -9.38 -2.95 10.65
C ALA A 135 -8.47 -1.85 11.21
N LEU A 136 -8.26 -0.76 10.45
CA LEU A 136 -7.36 0.33 10.83
C LEU A 136 -8.16 1.53 11.40
N PRO A 137 -7.56 2.31 12.33
CA PRO A 137 -8.20 3.55 12.76
C PRO A 137 -8.30 4.52 11.59
N LYS A 138 -9.22 5.48 11.67
CA LYS A 138 -9.26 6.57 10.68
C LYS A 138 -7.98 7.38 10.74
N ALA A 139 -7.42 7.71 9.58
CA ALA A 139 -6.23 8.55 9.49
C ALA A 139 -6.38 9.60 8.37
N PRO A 140 -5.58 10.67 8.41
CA PRO A 140 -5.39 11.57 7.27
C PRO A 140 -4.85 10.83 6.04
N SER A 141 -5.11 11.37 4.84
CA SER A 141 -4.73 10.73 3.58
C SER A 141 -3.22 10.50 3.44
N GLU A 142 -2.40 11.37 4.01
CA GLU A 142 -0.94 11.23 3.94
C GLU A 142 -0.42 9.95 4.62
N CYS A 143 -1.17 9.38 5.56
CA CYS A 143 -0.76 8.18 6.28
C CYS A 143 -0.93 6.91 5.44
N TYR A 144 -1.82 6.94 4.45
CA TYR A 144 -2.16 5.78 3.63
C TYR A 144 -0.97 5.35 2.76
N HIS A 145 -0.26 6.31 2.18
CA HIS A 145 0.89 6.02 1.31
C HIS A 145 2.02 5.27 2.03
N THR A 146 2.28 5.58 3.30
CA THR A 146 3.30 4.83 4.06
C THR A 146 2.80 3.43 4.44
N LYS A 147 1.51 3.27 4.78
CA LYS A 147 0.91 1.93 4.99
C LYS A 147 1.06 1.07 3.74
N ASP A 148 0.81 1.62 2.56
CA ASP A 148 0.79 0.87 1.31
C ASP A 148 2.17 0.29 0.96
N LEU A 149 3.27 0.91 1.43
CA LEU A 149 4.61 0.32 1.35
C LEU A 149 4.72 -1.03 2.06
N PHE A 150 3.87 -1.30 3.05
CA PHE A 150 3.81 -2.57 3.77
C PHE A 150 2.73 -3.50 3.20
N VAL A 151 1.54 -2.96 2.90
CA VAL A 151 0.39 -3.79 2.51
C VAL A 151 0.58 -4.42 1.14
N HIS A 152 1.06 -3.69 0.12
CA HIS A 152 1.25 -4.28 -1.22
C HIS A 152 2.25 -5.47 -1.23
N PRO A 153 3.45 -5.39 -0.61
CA PRO A 153 4.31 -6.57 -0.48
C PRO A 153 3.67 -7.72 0.30
N ALA A 154 2.90 -7.42 1.35
CA ALA A 154 2.13 -8.43 2.08
C ALA A 154 1.11 -9.14 1.17
N THR A 155 0.43 -8.42 0.28
CA THR A 155 -0.45 -8.99 -0.75
C THR A 155 0.31 -9.97 -1.62
N VAL A 156 1.51 -9.61 -2.08
CA VAL A 156 2.34 -10.50 -2.91
C VAL A 156 2.72 -11.79 -2.17
N ILE A 157 3.05 -11.72 -0.87
CA ILE A 157 3.32 -12.91 -0.06
C ILE A 157 2.10 -13.84 -0.04
N ILE A 158 0.89 -13.29 0.17
CA ILE A 158 -0.36 -14.05 0.17
C ILE A 158 -0.68 -14.63 -1.20
N LEU A 159 -0.55 -13.84 -2.28
CA LEU A 159 -0.80 -14.29 -3.66
C LEU A 159 0.12 -15.45 -4.05
N THR A 160 1.41 -15.37 -3.69
CA THR A 160 2.37 -16.44 -4.00
C THR A 160 2.20 -17.70 -3.14
N ARG A 161 1.67 -17.57 -1.92
CA ARG A 161 1.26 -18.69 -1.06
C ARG A 161 0.04 -19.41 -1.65
N ASP A 162 -0.97 -18.64 -2.06
CA ASP A 162 -2.27 -19.16 -2.48
C ASP A 162 -2.23 -19.72 -3.91
N ASP A 163 -1.40 -19.16 -4.79
CA ASP A 163 -1.10 -19.72 -6.12
C ASP A 163 0.41 -19.91 -6.35
N PRO A 164 0.97 -21.05 -5.87
CA PRO A 164 2.38 -21.36 -6.08
C PRO A 164 2.78 -21.56 -7.55
N SER A 165 1.81 -21.76 -8.45
CA SER A 165 2.06 -21.96 -9.89
C SER A 165 2.38 -20.65 -10.62
N LEU A 166 2.08 -19.50 -10.00
CA LEU A 166 2.20 -18.18 -10.62
C LEU A 166 1.51 -18.13 -12.00
N ASN A 167 0.23 -18.46 -12.04
CA ASN A 167 -0.51 -18.36 -13.28
C ASN A 167 -0.55 -16.89 -13.78
N ASN A 168 -0.95 -16.67 -15.03
CA ASN A 168 -0.92 -15.33 -15.63
C ASN A 168 -1.77 -14.30 -14.88
N ALA A 169 -2.90 -14.71 -14.28
CA ALA A 169 -3.73 -13.81 -13.49
C ALA A 169 -3.00 -13.40 -12.19
N THR A 170 -2.42 -14.35 -11.47
CA THR A 170 -1.62 -14.09 -10.27
C THR A 170 -0.41 -13.20 -10.57
N LYS A 171 0.31 -13.47 -11.67
CA LYS A 171 1.41 -12.60 -12.13
C LYS A 171 0.92 -11.19 -12.44
N SER A 172 -0.24 -11.05 -13.10
CA SER A 172 -0.82 -9.74 -13.38
C SER A 172 -1.18 -8.99 -12.09
N SER A 173 -1.75 -9.67 -11.09
CA SER A 173 -2.05 -9.09 -9.78
C SER A 173 -0.78 -8.65 -9.06
N ILE A 174 0.24 -9.51 -8.97
CA ILE A 174 1.53 -9.15 -8.35
C ILE A 174 2.17 -7.95 -9.05
N ASN A 175 2.12 -7.89 -10.39
CA ASN A 175 2.62 -6.75 -11.14
C ASN A 175 1.87 -5.45 -10.78
N ALA A 176 0.54 -5.51 -10.65
CA ALA A 176 -0.27 -4.37 -10.24
C ALA A 176 0.09 -3.89 -8.83
N GLU A 177 0.16 -4.79 -7.84
CA GLU A 177 0.53 -4.46 -6.46
C GLU A 177 1.89 -3.74 -6.40
N ILE A 178 2.89 -4.27 -7.11
CA ILE A 178 4.25 -3.68 -7.09
C ILE A 178 4.34 -2.40 -7.93
N THR A 179 3.52 -2.26 -8.97
CA THR A 179 3.44 -1.01 -9.73
C THR A 179 2.78 0.11 -8.93
N GLU A 180 1.71 -0.20 -8.19
CA GLU A 180 1.02 0.75 -7.33
C GLU A 180 1.94 1.23 -6.20
N VAL A 181 2.63 0.31 -5.51
CA VAL A 181 3.53 0.68 -4.40
C VAL A 181 4.73 1.53 -4.83
N LEU A 182 5.19 1.41 -6.08
CA LEU A 182 6.19 2.32 -6.64
C LEU A 182 5.67 3.77 -6.72
N GLY A 183 4.38 3.95 -7.01
CA GLY A 183 3.73 5.26 -6.95
C GLY A 183 3.70 5.84 -5.53
N HIS A 184 3.38 5.02 -4.54
CA HIS A 184 3.42 5.43 -3.13
C HIS A 184 4.81 5.78 -2.64
N THR A 185 5.84 5.09 -3.14
CA THR A 185 7.24 5.32 -2.73
C THR A 185 7.66 6.78 -2.94
N GLU A 186 7.26 7.41 -4.05
CA GLU A 186 7.57 8.83 -4.31
C GLU A 186 6.79 9.77 -3.38
N LEU A 187 5.52 9.50 -3.11
CA LEU A 187 4.75 10.30 -2.17
C LEU A 187 5.34 10.23 -0.76
N VAL A 188 5.75 9.04 -0.32
CA VAL A 188 6.43 8.86 0.97
C VAL A 188 7.76 9.62 1.00
N ARG A 189 8.51 9.67 -0.11
CA ARG A 189 9.72 10.48 -0.21
C ARG A 189 9.43 11.96 0.04
N GLN A 190 8.38 12.51 -0.57
CA GLN A 190 8.00 13.91 -0.38
C GLN A 190 7.44 14.23 1.01
N LEU A 191 6.77 13.27 1.63
CA LEU A 191 6.20 13.43 2.96
C LEU A 191 7.24 13.27 4.08
N VAL A 192 8.20 12.37 3.89
CA VAL A 192 9.13 11.97 4.96
C VAL A 192 10.50 12.63 4.83
N ILE A 193 11.02 12.83 3.62
CA ILE A 193 12.37 13.35 3.41
C ILE A 193 12.39 14.87 3.28
N TYR A 194 11.45 15.42 2.52
CA TYR A 194 11.30 16.85 2.28
C TYR A 194 10.34 17.50 3.29
#